data_AF-A0A7Y2DHJ4-F1
#
_entry.id   AF-A0A7Y2DHJ4-F1
#
_cell.length_a   1.000
_cell.length_b   1.000
_cell.length_c   1.000
_cell.angle_alpha   90.00
_cell.angle_beta   90.00
_cell.angle_gamma   90.00
#
_symmetry.space_group_name_H-M   'P 1'
#
loop_
_entity.id
_entity.type
_entity.pdbx_description
1 polymer ?
#
loop_
_entity_poly.entity_id
_entity_poly.type
_entity_poly.pdbx_seq_one_letter_code
_entity_poly.pdbx_strand_id
1 'polypeptide(L)'
;MIKTKNQYINREISWLRFNERVLQECEDENVPLIERLRFLGIFSNNLDEFFKVRYATVKRIVDAGKTGKSVLGGERAKDLLEEITKIVIDQQMKSVEVLKKVEQELEEQDIFLLNEKELSEEQGVFVKQYFIEKVSPQLMTIILDDYTKFPMLKDTAAYLAVKMVLRSDDRTKRTYEKREKRYALIEIPKGIDRFVVLPKEGNKNYILILDDVIRYCLDSVFTMFDYKSISAHMIKITRDAELDIDNDLSKSFIEKIYSSVEHRKISDPVRFVYDNCIEKDTLDFLKGKMEVEETDSVIPGGKYHNKRDYMGFPSLGRHDLMYEKIVPLPVNGLHLEGSLLEKIAEKDYLQYT
;
A
#
# COMPACT_ATOMS: atom_id res chain seq x y z
N MET A 1 25.91 35.82 25.68
CA MET A 1 25.57 35.34 24.32
C MET A 1 24.29 34.53 24.39
N ILE A 2 23.18 35.09 23.94
CA ILE A 2 21.94 34.32 23.73
C ILE A 2 22.24 33.42 22.54
N LYS A 3 22.38 32.11 22.76
CA LYS A 3 22.43 31.14 21.66
C LYS A 3 21.10 31.28 20.92
N THR A 4 21.12 31.88 19.74
CA THR A 4 20.00 31.82 18.79
C THR A 4 19.74 30.35 18.54
N LYS A 5 18.69 29.80 19.17
CA LYS A 5 18.28 28.42 18.98
C LYS A 5 17.55 28.40 17.65
N ASN A 6 18.27 28.21 16.56
CA ASN A 6 17.64 28.06 15.25
C ASN A 6 16.67 26.88 15.35
N GLN A 7 15.37 27.18 15.27
CA GLN A 7 14.30 26.19 15.32
C GLN A 7 14.15 25.63 13.91
N TYR A 8 14.85 24.53 13.64
CA TYR A 8 14.64 23.78 12.41
C TYR A 8 13.55 22.73 12.64
N ILE A 9 12.76 22.47 11.61
CA ILE A 9 11.82 21.35 11.60
C ILE A 9 12.59 20.14 11.07
N ASN A 10 12.42 18.99 11.71
CA ASN A 10 13.00 17.74 11.25
C ASN A 10 12.56 17.45 9.79
N ARG A 11 13.50 17.06 8.93
CA ARG A 11 13.28 16.77 7.51
C ARG A 11 12.15 15.76 7.29
N GLU A 12 12.09 14.70 8.09
CA GLU A 12 11.10 13.63 7.90
C GLU A 12 9.70 14.10 8.29
N ILE A 13 9.60 14.91 9.34
CA ILE A 13 8.35 15.56 9.74
C ILE A 13 7.90 16.56 8.68
N SER A 14 8.84 17.33 8.12
CA SER A 14 8.55 18.24 7.00
C SER A 14 8.06 17.49 5.76
N TRP A 15 8.63 16.32 5.47
CA TRP A 15 8.19 15.47 4.36
C TRP A 15 6.77 14.92 4.59
N LEU A 16 6.44 14.49 5.82
CA LEU A 16 5.08 14.04 6.15
C LEU A 16 4.04 15.17 5.98
N ARG A 17 4.40 16.42 6.31
CA ARG A 17 3.56 17.60 6.05
C ARG A 17 3.40 17.90 4.56
N PHE A 18 4.43 17.66 3.76
CA PHE A 18 4.31 17.71 2.30
C PHE A 18 3.30 16.67 1.82
N ASN A 19 3.40 15.41 2.27
CA ASN A 19 2.46 14.38 1.85
C ASN A 19 1.02 14.68 2.33
N GLU A 20 0.86 15.34 3.48
CA GLU A 20 -0.44 15.86 3.93
C GLU A 20 -1.04 16.86 2.95
N ARG A 21 -0.23 17.66 2.23
CA ARG A 21 -0.75 18.53 1.15
C ARG A 21 -1.31 17.73 -0.02
N VAL A 22 -0.71 16.59 -0.35
CA VAL A 22 -1.28 15.67 -1.36
C VAL A 22 -2.63 15.14 -0.93
N LEU A 23 -2.81 14.86 0.38
CA LEU A 23 -4.12 14.47 0.92
C LEU A 23 -5.15 15.62 0.83
N GLN A 24 -4.72 16.88 0.93
CA GLN A 24 -5.62 18.04 0.77
C GLN A 24 -6.20 18.13 -0.65
N GLU A 25 -5.46 17.74 -1.69
CA GLU A 25 -6.00 17.63 -3.06
C GLU A 25 -7.13 16.60 -3.16
N CYS A 26 -7.18 15.61 -2.26
CA CYS A 26 -8.28 14.66 -2.19
C CYS A 26 -9.54 15.25 -1.53
N GLU A 27 -9.38 16.35 -0.78
CA GLU A 27 -10.45 17.05 -0.06
C GLU A 27 -10.98 18.26 -0.84
N ASP A 28 -10.19 18.80 -1.76
CA ASP A 28 -10.53 19.97 -2.54
C ASP A 28 -11.62 19.67 -3.58
N GLU A 29 -12.75 20.37 -3.45
CA GLU A 29 -13.91 20.24 -4.34
C GLU A 29 -13.66 20.83 -5.74
N ASN A 30 -12.57 21.59 -5.93
CA ASN A 30 -12.11 22.04 -7.25
C ASN A 30 -11.36 20.95 -8.03
N VAL A 31 -10.96 19.87 -7.36
CA VAL A 31 -10.33 18.71 -7.99
C VAL A 31 -11.43 17.76 -8.50
N PRO A 32 -11.42 17.35 -9.78
CA PRO A 32 -12.40 16.43 -10.30
C PRO A 32 -12.47 15.11 -9.51
N LEU A 33 -13.66 14.54 -9.38
CA LEU A 33 -13.93 13.48 -8.40
C LEU A 33 -13.06 12.21 -8.58
N ILE A 34 -12.81 11.78 -9.82
CA ILE A 34 -11.92 10.64 -10.09
C ILE A 34 -10.45 11.01 -9.79
N GLU A 35 -10.07 12.27 -9.98
CA GLU A 35 -8.72 12.75 -9.67
C GLU A 35 -8.48 12.81 -8.16
N ARG A 36 -9.49 13.12 -7.35
CA ARG A 36 -9.42 13.03 -5.87
C ARG A 36 -9.09 11.61 -5.41
N LEU A 37 -9.67 10.58 -6.03
CA LEU A 37 -9.29 9.18 -5.79
C LEU A 37 -7.84 8.91 -6.21
N ARG A 38 -7.39 9.45 -7.35
CA ARG A 38 -6.01 9.26 -7.81
C ARG A 38 -5.00 9.94 -6.89
N PHE A 39 -5.30 11.13 -6.37
CA PHE A 39 -4.49 11.80 -5.36
C PHE A 39 -4.41 10.98 -4.07
N LEU A 40 -5.48 10.30 -3.66
CA LEU A 40 -5.44 9.38 -2.53
C LEU A 40 -4.46 8.21 -2.81
N GLY A 41 -4.43 7.75 -4.05
CA GLY A 41 -3.44 6.80 -4.53
C GLY A 41 -2.01 7.35 -4.47
N ILE A 42 -1.78 8.57 -4.95
CA ILE A 42 -0.48 9.25 -4.89
C ILE A 42 -0.02 9.41 -3.43
N PHE A 43 -0.89 9.89 -2.54
CA PHE A 43 -0.63 10.00 -1.11
C PHE A 43 -0.17 8.67 -0.51
N SER A 44 -0.88 7.57 -0.83
CA SER A 44 -0.53 6.23 -0.36
C SER A 44 0.78 5.72 -0.95
N ASN A 45 1.05 6.00 -2.22
CA ASN A 45 2.29 5.58 -2.89
C ASN A 45 3.50 6.31 -2.30
N ASN A 46 3.40 7.63 -2.12
CA ASN A 46 4.43 8.43 -1.48
C ASN A 46 4.74 7.90 -0.07
N LEU A 47 3.69 7.58 0.70
CA LEU A 47 3.86 7.05 2.04
C LEU A 47 4.57 5.68 2.03
N ASP A 48 4.29 4.80 1.06
CA ASP A 48 5.04 3.56 0.89
C ASP A 48 6.53 3.83 0.68
N GLU A 49 6.89 4.75 -0.22
CA GLU A 49 8.29 5.12 -0.50
C GLU A 49 8.98 5.77 0.70
N PHE A 50 8.26 6.59 1.46
CA PHE A 50 8.76 7.15 2.71
C PHE A 50 9.16 6.07 3.71
N PHE A 51 8.35 5.02 3.87
CA PHE A 51 8.71 3.92 4.77
C PHE A 51 9.92 3.12 4.26
N LYS A 52 9.98 2.84 2.96
CA LYS A 52 11.08 2.07 2.36
C LYS A 52 12.43 2.77 2.47
N VAL A 53 12.47 4.09 2.31
CA VAL A 53 13.72 4.85 2.21
C VAL A 53 14.00 5.65 3.49
N ARG A 54 13.09 6.55 3.86
CA ARG A 54 13.32 7.55 4.91
C ARG A 54 13.16 6.96 6.31
N TYR A 55 12.05 6.30 6.58
CA TYR A 55 11.82 5.63 7.86
C TYR A 55 12.91 4.57 8.11
N ALA A 56 13.21 3.75 7.10
CA ALA A 56 14.24 2.73 7.21
C ALA A 56 15.61 3.31 7.54
N THR A 57 15.97 4.46 6.96
CA THR A 57 17.23 5.16 7.29
C THR A 57 17.25 5.61 8.76
N VAL A 58 16.17 6.19 9.27
CA VAL A 58 16.08 6.55 10.70
C VAL A 58 16.13 5.31 11.59
N LYS A 59 15.47 4.21 11.21
CA LYS A 59 15.52 2.93 11.93
C LYS A 59 16.95 2.40 12.04
N ARG A 60 17.71 2.37 10.95
CA ARG A 60 19.13 1.96 10.96
C ARG A 60 19.99 2.82 11.90
N ILE A 61 19.69 4.12 12.04
CA ILE A 61 20.39 5.00 12.98
C ILE A 61 20.08 4.63 14.43
N VAL A 62 18.81 4.29 14.74
CA VAL A 62 18.44 3.77 16.07
C VAL A 62 19.23 2.50 16.38
N ASP A 63 19.25 1.57 15.44
CA ASP A 63 19.84 0.24 15.63
C ASP A 63 21.36 0.29 15.72
N ALA A 64 22.02 1.20 15.00
CA ALA A 64 23.46 1.45 15.11
C ALA A 64 23.89 2.07 16.46
N GLY A 65 22.94 2.61 17.25
CA GLY A 65 23.19 3.09 18.61
C GLY A 65 23.99 4.40 18.71
N LYS A 66 25.01 4.43 19.58
CA LYS A 66 25.62 5.69 20.11
C LYS A 66 26.35 6.56 19.07
N THR A 67 26.63 6.06 17.87
CA THR A 67 27.32 6.80 16.79
C THR A 67 26.41 7.75 15.99
N GLY A 68 25.08 7.68 16.14
CA GLY A 68 24.11 8.46 15.34
C GLY A 68 23.64 9.80 15.91
N LYS A 69 24.00 10.16 17.16
CA LYS A 69 23.37 11.27 17.88
C LYS A 69 23.61 12.67 17.32
N SER A 70 24.69 12.91 16.56
CA SER A 70 25.01 14.28 16.09
C SER A 70 24.35 14.66 14.77
N VAL A 71 23.66 13.73 14.09
CA VAL A 71 23.23 13.93 12.69
C VAL A 71 21.73 14.24 12.55
N LEU A 72 20.92 13.89 13.55
CA LEU A 72 19.46 14.14 13.55
C LEU A 72 19.07 15.46 14.23
N GLY A 73 19.90 16.51 14.12
CA GLY A 73 19.56 17.83 14.65
C GLY A 73 19.38 17.91 16.18
N GLY A 74 19.77 16.88 16.95
CA GLY A 74 19.66 16.82 18.41
C GLY A 74 18.48 15.99 18.94
N GLU A 75 17.61 15.46 18.07
CA GLU A 75 16.55 14.51 18.44
C GLU A 75 17.10 13.09 18.61
N ARG A 76 16.54 12.34 19.56
CA ARG A 76 16.84 10.91 19.66
C ARG A 76 16.09 10.21 18.52
N ALA A 77 16.82 9.46 17.70
CA ALA A 77 16.26 8.72 16.55
C ALA A 77 15.01 7.90 16.92
N LYS A 78 14.97 7.31 18.13
CA LYS A 78 13.81 6.56 18.63
C LYS A 78 12.57 7.45 18.81
N ASP A 79 12.74 8.62 19.42
CA ASP A 79 11.64 9.58 19.63
C ASP A 79 11.08 10.05 18.27
N LEU A 80 11.95 10.21 17.27
CA LEU A 80 11.56 10.57 15.91
C LEU A 80 10.74 9.46 15.22
N LEU A 81 11.10 8.18 15.38
CA LEU A 81 10.29 7.07 14.84
C LEU A 81 8.91 7.00 15.48
N GLU A 82 8.82 7.25 16.79
CA GLU A 82 7.56 7.31 17.53
C GLU A 82 6.69 8.49 17.05
N GLU A 83 7.28 9.66 16.85
CA GLU A 83 6.60 10.85 16.31
C GLU A 83 6.11 10.62 14.87
N ILE A 84 6.96 10.07 14.01
CA ILE A 84 6.59 9.69 12.64
C ILE A 84 5.41 8.72 12.65
N THR A 85 5.49 7.66 13.45
CA THR A 85 4.42 6.65 13.52
C THR A 85 3.10 7.27 13.97
N LYS A 86 3.13 8.19 14.94
CA LYS A 86 1.92 8.91 15.38
C LYS A 86 1.31 9.76 14.27
N ILE A 87 2.11 10.60 13.60
CA ILE A 87 1.64 11.45 12.49
C ILE A 87 1.05 10.60 11.37
N VAL A 88 1.70 9.49 11.03
CA VAL A 88 1.21 8.58 9.97
C VAL A 88 -0.12 7.94 10.35
N ILE A 89 -0.31 7.52 11.61
CA ILE A 89 -1.60 7.00 12.08
C ILE A 89 -2.70 8.05 11.92
N ASP A 90 -2.44 9.30 12.33
CA ASP A 90 -3.40 10.41 12.22
C ASP A 90 -3.74 10.70 10.74
N GLN A 91 -2.74 10.77 9.86
CA GLN A 91 -2.95 10.96 8.42
C GLN A 91 -3.68 9.77 7.78
N GLN A 92 -3.42 8.54 8.23
CA GLN A 92 -4.10 7.35 7.73
C GLN A 92 -5.57 7.35 8.11
N MET A 93 -5.92 7.72 9.36
CA MET A 93 -7.31 7.88 9.78
C MET A 93 -8.02 8.93 8.93
N LYS A 94 -7.41 10.11 8.75
CA LYS A 94 -7.93 11.16 7.88
C LYS A 94 -8.15 10.65 6.46
N SER A 95 -7.21 9.89 5.89
CA SER A 95 -7.35 9.32 4.54
C SER A 95 -8.53 8.36 4.38
N VAL A 96 -9.00 7.73 5.46
CA VAL A 96 -10.19 6.87 5.45
C VAL A 96 -11.45 7.71 5.46
N GLU A 97 -11.48 8.79 6.25
CA GLU A 97 -12.60 9.73 6.27
C GLU A 97 -12.78 10.42 4.91
N VAL A 98 -11.68 10.89 4.32
CA VAL A 98 -11.69 11.51 2.99
C VAL A 98 -12.16 10.55 1.91
N LEU A 99 -11.67 9.30 1.92
CA LEU A 99 -12.12 8.28 0.98
C LEU A 99 -13.63 8.05 1.10
N LYS A 100 -14.15 7.93 2.32
CA LYS A 100 -15.58 7.75 2.56
C LYS A 100 -16.41 8.92 2.00
N LYS A 101 -15.95 10.16 2.15
CA LYS A 101 -16.62 11.34 1.57
C LYS A 101 -16.63 11.25 0.04
N VAL A 102 -15.49 10.92 -0.56
CA VAL A 102 -15.37 10.77 -2.03
C VAL A 102 -16.25 9.63 -2.56
N GLU A 103 -16.34 8.51 -1.84
CA GLU A 103 -17.23 7.40 -2.19
C GLU A 103 -18.70 7.83 -2.17
N GLN A 104 -19.13 8.62 -1.18
CA GLN A 104 -20.49 9.17 -1.13
C GLN A 104 -20.78 10.11 -2.31
N GLU A 105 -19.83 10.99 -2.66
CA GLU A 105 -19.97 11.88 -3.82
C GLU A 105 -20.00 11.09 -5.14
N LEU A 106 -19.34 9.93 -5.23
CA LEU A 106 -19.42 9.04 -6.39
C LEU A 106 -20.79 8.38 -6.52
N GLU A 107 -21.40 7.99 -5.40
CA GLU A 107 -22.75 7.43 -5.38
C GLU A 107 -23.78 8.44 -5.92
N GLU A 108 -23.63 9.73 -5.60
CA GLU A 108 -24.44 10.82 -6.17
C GLU A 108 -24.27 10.96 -7.70
N GLN A 109 -23.17 10.46 -8.25
CA GLN A 109 -22.85 10.42 -9.69
C GLN A 109 -23.17 9.08 -10.35
N ASP A 110 -23.98 8.23 -9.70
CA ASP A 110 -24.34 6.87 -10.14
C ASP A 110 -23.12 5.93 -10.31
N ILE A 111 -22.07 6.13 -9.50
CA ILE A 111 -20.88 5.28 -9.45
C ILE A 111 -20.77 4.66 -8.05
N PHE A 112 -20.85 3.34 -7.97
CA PHE A 112 -20.92 2.61 -6.71
C PHE A 112 -19.71 1.69 -6.55
N LEU A 113 -18.96 1.85 -5.46
CA LEU A 113 -17.93 0.90 -5.04
C LEU A 113 -18.58 -0.11 -4.08
N LEU A 114 -18.85 -1.31 -4.58
CA LEU A 114 -19.48 -2.37 -3.80
C LEU A 114 -18.44 -3.20 -3.06
N ASN A 115 -18.88 -3.88 -2.00
CA ASN A 115 -18.15 -4.98 -1.39
C ASN A 115 -18.78 -6.36 -1.67
N GLU A 116 -18.12 -7.44 -1.22
CA GLU A 116 -18.52 -8.82 -1.47
C GLU A 116 -19.90 -9.20 -0.91
N LYS A 117 -20.46 -8.39 0.00
CA LYS A 117 -21.77 -8.63 0.65
C LYS A 117 -22.91 -7.83 0.03
N GLU A 118 -22.60 -6.93 -0.92
CA GLU A 118 -23.55 -6.00 -1.53
C GLU A 118 -23.91 -6.37 -2.97
N LEU A 119 -23.36 -7.47 -3.48
CA LEU A 119 -23.59 -7.91 -4.86
C LEU A 119 -25.02 -8.41 -5.07
N SER A 120 -25.64 -8.00 -6.18
CA SER A 120 -26.85 -8.63 -6.69
C SER A 120 -26.58 -10.07 -7.16
N GLU A 121 -27.63 -10.87 -7.36
CA GLU A 121 -27.47 -12.26 -7.84
C GLU A 121 -26.75 -12.30 -9.20
N GLU A 122 -27.12 -11.42 -10.13
CA GLU A 122 -26.51 -11.32 -11.46
C GLU A 122 -25.04 -10.90 -11.39
N GLN A 123 -24.71 -9.91 -10.55
CA GLN A 123 -23.34 -9.49 -10.30
C GLN A 123 -22.52 -10.61 -9.65
N GLY A 124 -23.09 -11.37 -8.72
CA GLY A 124 -22.44 -12.52 -8.09
C GLY A 124 -22.09 -13.62 -9.10
N VAL A 125 -22.96 -13.89 -10.07
CA VAL A 125 -22.67 -14.82 -11.19
C VAL A 125 -21.50 -14.29 -12.03
N PHE A 126 -21.51 -13.01 -12.38
CA PHE A 126 -20.40 -12.37 -13.11
C PHE A 126 -19.07 -12.47 -12.34
N VAL A 127 -19.07 -12.16 -11.04
CA VAL A 127 -17.88 -12.18 -10.19
C VAL A 127 -17.29 -13.59 -10.10
N LYS A 128 -18.13 -14.63 -9.96
CA LYS A 128 -17.67 -16.03 -9.98
C LYS A 128 -17.03 -16.40 -11.31
N GLN A 129 -17.65 -16.02 -12.43
CA GLN A 129 -17.11 -16.30 -13.75
C GLN A 129 -15.78 -15.57 -13.98
N TYR A 130 -15.74 -14.27 -13.65
CA TYR A 130 -14.53 -13.46 -13.71
C TYR A 130 -13.40 -14.05 -12.85
N PHE A 131 -13.74 -14.51 -11.64
CA PHE A 131 -12.78 -15.16 -10.76
C PHE A 131 -12.19 -16.42 -11.41
N ILE A 132 -13.02 -17.32 -11.93
CA ILE A 132 -12.57 -18.58 -12.56
C ILE A 132 -11.70 -18.33 -13.78
N GLU A 133 -12.10 -17.38 -14.64
CA GLU A 133 -11.42 -17.14 -15.93
C GLU A 133 -10.16 -16.28 -15.81
N LYS A 134 -10.14 -15.30 -14.90
CA LYS A 134 -9.09 -14.27 -14.84
C LYS A 134 -8.25 -14.36 -13.58
N VAL A 135 -8.87 -14.55 -12.42
CA VAL A 135 -8.22 -14.41 -11.10
C VAL A 135 -7.60 -15.71 -10.63
N SER A 136 -8.37 -16.79 -10.58
CA SER A 136 -7.95 -18.11 -10.11
C SER A 136 -6.67 -18.62 -10.79
N PRO A 137 -6.47 -18.48 -12.12
CA PRO A 137 -5.25 -18.96 -12.79
C PRO A 137 -3.96 -18.28 -12.32
N GLN A 138 -4.04 -17.09 -11.73
CA GLN A 138 -2.90 -16.30 -11.25
C GLN A 138 -2.83 -16.22 -9.72
N LEU A 139 -3.78 -16.86 -9.02
CA LEU A 139 -3.93 -16.74 -7.58
C LEU A 139 -2.91 -17.64 -6.87
N MET A 140 -2.03 -17.03 -6.07
CA MET A 140 -1.08 -17.77 -5.24
C MET A 140 -1.59 -17.86 -3.80
N THR A 141 -1.77 -19.08 -3.31
CA THR A 141 -2.17 -19.37 -1.93
C THR A 141 -1.03 -20.05 -1.18
N ILE A 142 -0.83 -19.68 0.08
CA ILE A 142 0.20 -20.22 0.94
C ILE A 142 -0.47 -20.68 2.23
N ILE A 143 -0.58 -21.99 2.44
CA ILE A 143 -1.07 -22.54 3.69
C ILE A 143 0.01 -22.39 4.75
N LEU A 144 -0.34 -21.77 5.88
CA LEU A 144 0.56 -21.59 7.00
C LEU A 144 0.39 -22.76 7.97
N ASP A 145 1.48 -23.44 8.27
CA ASP A 145 1.55 -24.41 9.36
C ASP A 145 2.71 -24.07 10.33
N ASP A 146 2.82 -24.80 11.43
CA ASP A 146 3.87 -24.55 12.42
C ASP A 146 5.24 -25.10 12.06
N TYR A 147 5.30 -26.02 11.11
CA TYR A 147 6.52 -26.75 10.76
C TYR A 147 7.21 -26.18 9.52
N THR A 148 6.48 -25.40 8.74
CA THR A 148 6.97 -24.65 7.59
C THR A 148 7.47 -23.29 8.04
N LYS A 149 8.58 -22.87 7.44
CA LYS A 149 9.06 -21.51 7.59
C LYS A 149 8.01 -20.57 7.02
N PHE A 150 7.70 -19.52 7.77
CA PHE A 150 6.82 -18.47 7.28
C PHE A 150 7.37 -17.92 5.95
N PRO A 151 6.53 -17.78 4.91
CA PRO A 151 6.99 -17.33 3.61
C PRO A 151 7.55 -15.91 3.72
N MET A 152 8.61 -15.64 2.96
CA MET A 152 9.12 -14.29 2.83
C MET A 152 8.13 -13.46 2.00
N LEU A 153 7.35 -12.62 2.68
CA LEU A 153 6.37 -11.75 2.05
C LEU A 153 7.04 -10.62 1.28
N LYS A 154 6.61 -10.44 0.02
CA LYS A 154 7.17 -9.45 -0.91
C LYS A 154 6.73 -8.05 -0.49
N ASP A 155 7.67 -7.12 -0.45
CA ASP A 155 7.48 -5.72 -0.04
C ASP A 155 6.37 -4.98 -0.82
N THR A 156 6.20 -5.31 -2.11
CA THR A 156 5.23 -4.64 -2.98
C THR A 156 3.91 -5.38 -3.13
N ALA A 157 3.72 -6.50 -2.45
CA ALA A 157 2.51 -7.31 -2.53
C ALA A 157 1.59 -7.05 -1.33
N ALA A 158 0.29 -6.97 -1.59
CA ALA A 158 -0.74 -7.06 -0.57
C ALA A 158 -1.14 -8.54 -0.42
N TYR A 159 -1.45 -8.93 0.82
CA TYR A 159 -1.90 -10.30 1.11
C TYR A 159 -3.24 -10.26 1.84
N LEU A 160 -4.09 -11.24 1.57
CA LEU A 160 -5.22 -11.56 2.46
C LEU A 160 -4.76 -12.66 3.43
N ALA A 161 -4.74 -12.34 4.71
CA ALA A 161 -4.61 -13.31 5.78
C ALA A 161 -5.95 -13.99 6.01
N VAL A 162 -6.03 -15.26 5.66
CA VAL A 162 -7.21 -16.09 5.75
C VAL A 162 -7.15 -16.92 7.02
N LYS A 163 -8.23 -16.93 7.80
CA LYS A 163 -8.46 -17.81 8.93
C LYS A 163 -9.60 -18.75 8.61
N MET A 164 -9.37 -20.05 8.76
CA MET A 164 -10.38 -21.09 8.63
C MET A 164 -10.54 -21.80 9.98
N VAL A 165 -11.78 -21.93 10.46
CA VAL A 165 -12.12 -22.73 11.63
C VAL A 165 -12.67 -24.07 11.15
N LEU A 166 -11.88 -25.14 11.26
CA LEU A 166 -12.20 -26.46 10.73
C LEU A 166 -13.37 -27.13 11.47
N ARG A 167 -14.13 -27.98 10.78
CA ARG A 167 -15.13 -28.85 11.44
C ARG A 167 -14.42 -30.01 12.14
N SER A 168 -14.88 -30.35 13.34
CA SER A 168 -14.23 -31.30 14.25
C SER A 168 -14.27 -32.78 13.84
N ASP A 169 -14.95 -33.13 12.74
CA ASP A 169 -15.29 -34.51 12.40
C ASP A 169 -14.50 -35.12 11.23
N ASP A 170 -13.37 -34.50 10.85
CA ASP A 170 -12.58 -34.98 9.72
C ASP A 170 -11.93 -36.34 10.03
N ARG A 171 -12.55 -37.39 9.47
CA ARG A 171 -12.11 -38.79 9.53
C ARG A 171 -10.87 -39.05 8.67
N THR A 172 -10.33 -38.04 7.97
CA THR A 172 -9.04 -38.12 7.28
C THR A 172 -7.85 -37.76 8.19
N LYS A 173 -7.87 -38.26 9.43
CA LYS A 173 -6.65 -38.32 10.25
C LYS A 173 -5.65 -39.30 9.65
N ARG A 174 -4.80 -38.80 8.75
CA ARG A 174 -3.42 -39.26 8.65
C ARG A 174 -2.50 -38.03 8.58
N THR A 175 -1.71 -37.88 9.63
CA THR A 175 -0.42 -37.15 9.71
C THR A 175 -0.34 -35.66 10.03
N TYR A 176 -1.40 -34.84 9.97
CA TYR A 176 -1.29 -33.42 10.37
C TYR A 176 -2.25 -33.09 11.52
N GLU A 177 -1.71 -32.44 12.55
CA GLU A 177 -2.31 -32.30 13.87
C GLU A 177 -3.73 -31.70 13.91
N LYS A 178 -4.46 -32.20 14.90
CA LYS A 178 -5.71 -31.80 15.59
C LYS A 178 -5.98 -30.29 15.77
N ARG A 179 -5.77 -29.44 14.77
CA ARG A 179 -5.93 -27.99 14.90
C ARG A 179 -7.32 -27.56 14.44
N GLU A 180 -8.04 -26.92 15.35
CA GLU A 180 -9.33 -26.30 15.04
C GLU A 180 -9.19 -25.10 14.09
N LYS A 181 -8.01 -24.48 14.00
CA LYS A 181 -7.76 -23.29 13.18
C LYS A 181 -6.65 -23.56 12.17
N ARG A 182 -6.87 -23.12 10.93
CA ARG A 182 -5.89 -23.08 9.85
C ARG A 182 -5.75 -21.65 9.36
N TYR A 183 -4.53 -21.27 9.03
CA TYR A 183 -4.23 -19.96 8.44
C TYR A 183 -3.68 -20.14 7.04
N ALA A 184 -3.99 -19.19 6.16
CA ALA A 184 -3.42 -19.12 4.83
C ALA A 184 -3.17 -17.66 4.45
N LEU A 185 -2.29 -17.45 3.48
CA LEU A 185 -2.10 -16.17 2.82
C LEU A 185 -2.50 -16.30 1.37
N ILE A 186 -3.23 -15.32 0.86
CA ILE A 186 -3.46 -15.16 -0.58
C ILE A 186 -2.68 -13.94 -1.02
N GLU A 187 -1.73 -14.11 -1.95
CA GLU A 187 -1.07 -12.98 -2.60
C GLU A 187 -2.03 -12.36 -3.62
N ILE A 188 -2.27 -11.05 -3.53
CA ILE A 188 -3.09 -10.37 -4.53
C ILE A 188 -2.34 -10.32 -5.86
N PRO A 189 -2.90 -10.86 -6.97
CA PRO A 189 -2.24 -10.86 -8.26
C PRO A 189 -2.02 -9.44 -8.79
N LYS A 190 -0.82 -9.15 -9.30
CA LYS A 190 -0.47 -7.84 -9.90
C LYS A 190 -0.81 -7.74 -11.39
N GLY A 191 -0.99 -8.87 -12.07
CA GLY A 191 -1.31 -8.92 -13.50
C GLY A 191 -2.79 -8.67 -13.82
N ILE A 192 -3.59 -8.31 -12.82
CA ILE A 192 -5.03 -8.12 -12.93
C ILE A 192 -5.37 -6.73 -12.39
N ASP A 193 -6.27 -6.04 -13.09
CA ASP A 193 -6.73 -4.73 -12.66
C ASP A 193 -7.34 -4.79 -11.26
N ARG A 194 -6.94 -3.83 -10.42
CA ARG A 194 -7.40 -3.73 -9.04
C ARG A 194 -8.91 -3.47 -8.95
N PHE A 195 -9.46 -2.74 -9.92
CA PHE A 195 -10.86 -2.35 -9.97
C PHE A 195 -11.56 -3.14 -11.08
N VAL A 196 -12.48 -4.02 -10.68
CA VAL A 196 -13.28 -4.81 -11.60
C VAL A 196 -14.60 -4.07 -11.83
N VAL A 197 -14.80 -3.61 -13.06
CA VAL A 197 -16.07 -3.00 -13.46
C VAL A 197 -17.11 -4.11 -13.67
N LEU A 198 -18.18 -4.06 -12.90
CA LEU A 198 -19.28 -5.02 -12.99
C LEU A 198 -20.27 -4.62 -14.10
N PRO A 199 -21.14 -5.55 -14.56
CA PRO A 199 -22.21 -5.22 -15.49
C PRO A 199 -23.05 -4.03 -14.99
N LYS A 200 -23.37 -3.10 -15.90
CA LYS A 200 -24.22 -1.94 -15.58
C LYS A 200 -25.66 -2.37 -15.34
N GLU A 201 -26.31 -1.73 -14.39
CA GLU A 201 -27.77 -1.81 -14.22
C GLU A 201 -28.35 -0.41 -14.55
N GLY A 202 -28.93 -0.27 -15.74
CA GLY A 202 -29.34 1.03 -16.27
C GLY A 202 -28.16 1.98 -16.48
N ASN A 203 -28.18 3.15 -15.85
CA ASN A 203 -27.11 4.15 -15.93
C ASN A 203 -26.03 3.99 -14.84
N LYS A 204 -26.23 3.07 -13.89
CA LYS A 204 -25.34 2.88 -12.73
C LYS A 204 -24.10 2.11 -13.11
N ASN A 205 -22.96 2.60 -12.64
CA ASN A 205 -21.67 1.93 -12.76
C ASN A 205 -21.33 1.29 -11.42
N TYR A 206 -20.99 0.01 -11.42
CA TYR A 206 -20.60 -0.71 -10.22
C TYR A 206 -19.16 -1.18 -10.36
N ILE A 207 -18.38 -1.00 -9.30
CA ILE A 207 -16.98 -1.37 -9.23
C ILE A 207 -16.80 -2.25 -8.00
N LEU A 208 -16.07 -3.34 -8.16
CA LEU A 208 -15.65 -4.21 -7.07
C LEU A 208 -14.12 -4.21 -7.03
N ILE A 209 -13.56 -4.06 -5.84
CA ILE A 209 -12.11 -4.19 -5.67
C ILE A 209 -11.74 -5.68 -5.77
N LEU A 210 -10.61 -6.00 -6.42
CA LEU A 210 -10.13 -7.37 -6.63
C LEU A 210 -10.03 -8.19 -5.33
N ASP A 211 -9.77 -7.54 -4.19
CA ASP A 211 -9.77 -8.25 -2.90
C ASP A 211 -11.12 -8.82 -2.57
N ASP A 212 -12.19 -8.09 -2.88
CA ASP A 212 -13.56 -8.50 -2.58
C ASP A 212 -14.07 -9.53 -3.60
N VAL A 213 -13.55 -9.51 -4.84
CA VAL A 213 -13.70 -10.64 -5.77
C VAL A 213 -13.13 -11.92 -5.13
N ILE A 214 -11.92 -11.84 -4.55
CA ILE A 214 -11.29 -12.99 -3.88
C ILE A 214 -12.06 -13.37 -2.60
N ARG A 215 -12.51 -12.40 -1.79
CA ARG A 215 -13.31 -12.65 -0.58
C ARG A 215 -14.62 -13.36 -0.92
N TYR A 216 -15.31 -12.93 -1.97
CA TYR A 216 -16.54 -13.55 -2.44
C TYR A 216 -16.32 -15.00 -2.89
N CYS A 217 -15.13 -15.30 -3.41
CA CYS A 217 -14.78 -16.63 -3.94
C CYS A 217 -13.92 -17.48 -3.00
N LEU A 218 -13.80 -17.13 -1.70
CA LEU A 218 -12.98 -17.91 -0.74
C LEU A 218 -13.39 -19.37 -0.66
N ASP A 219 -14.69 -19.66 -0.74
CA ASP A 219 -15.20 -21.04 -0.75
C ASP A 219 -14.73 -21.84 -1.96
N SER A 220 -14.49 -21.18 -3.10
CA SER A 220 -13.91 -21.81 -4.28
C SER A 220 -12.39 -21.96 -4.20
N VAL A 221 -11.71 -21.11 -3.42
CA VAL A 221 -10.26 -21.17 -3.19
C VAL A 221 -9.89 -22.32 -2.24
N PHE A 222 -10.68 -22.51 -1.19
CA PHE A 222 -10.36 -23.43 -0.09
C PHE A 222 -11.24 -24.69 -0.06
N THR A 223 -11.68 -25.18 -1.22
CA THR A 223 -12.54 -26.39 -1.33
C THR A 223 -11.91 -27.65 -0.73
N MET A 224 -10.59 -27.68 -0.54
CA MET A 224 -9.87 -28.79 0.08
C MET A 224 -9.98 -28.83 1.62
N PHE A 225 -10.59 -27.83 2.25
CA PHE A 225 -10.80 -27.79 3.70
C PHE A 225 -12.30 -27.80 4.04
N ASP A 226 -12.70 -28.65 4.99
CA ASP A 226 -14.02 -28.57 5.60
C ASP A 226 -13.99 -27.64 6.81
N TYR A 227 -14.59 -26.45 6.68
CA TYR A 227 -14.63 -25.44 7.73
C TYR A 227 -16.05 -25.03 8.12
N LYS A 228 -16.17 -24.61 9.38
CA LYS A 228 -17.36 -23.97 9.95
C LYS A 228 -17.45 -22.50 9.54
N SER A 229 -16.31 -21.81 9.47
CA SER A 229 -16.24 -20.40 9.12
C SER A 229 -14.89 -20.05 8.50
N ILE A 230 -14.90 -19.05 7.62
CA ILE A 230 -13.73 -18.49 6.96
C ILE A 230 -13.79 -16.97 7.04
N SER A 231 -12.66 -16.33 7.32
CA SER A 231 -12.51 -14.86 7.29
C SER A 231 -11.20 -14.48 6.61
N ALA A 232 -11.17 -13.30 5.99
CA ALA A 232 -10.00 -12.82 5.23
C ALA A 232 -9.76 -11.33 5.47
N HIS A 233 -8.60 -11.03 6.03
CA HIS A 233 -8.20 -9.68 6.45
C HIS A 233 -6.95 -9.25 5.70
N MET A 234 -6.92 -8.02 5.21
CA MET A 234 -5.76 -7.58 4.46
C MET A 234 -4.59 -7.29 5.39
N ILE A 235 -3.41 -7.74 4.98
CA ILE A 235 -2.13 -7.37 5.57
C ILE A 235 -1.18 -6.87 4.49
N LYS A 236 -0.28 -5.97 4.87
CA LYS A 236 0.78 -5.47 4.01
C LYS A 236 2.04 -5.28 4.84
N ILE A 237 3.16 -5.64 4.26
CA ILE A 237 4.47 -5.43 4.85
C ILE A 237 5.24 -4.50 3.94
N THR A 238 5.93 -3.56 4.56
CA THR A 238 6.96 -2.80 3.89
C THR A 238 8.29 -3.18 4.50
N ARG A 239 9.25 -3.45 3.63
CA ARG A 239 10.60 -3.85 3.97
C ARG A 239 11.56 -2.76 3.54
N ASP A 240 12.70 -2.75 4.22
CA ASP A 240 13.79 -1.85 3.92
C ASP A 240 14.29 -2.03 2.47
N ALA A 241 14.40 -0.94 1.72
CA ALA A 241 14.98 -0.95 0.38
C ALA A 241 16.52 -0.98 0.45
N GLU A 242 17.17 -1.40 -0.64
CA GLU A 242 18.59 -1.09 -0.82
C GLU A 242 18.79 0.42 -0.71
N LEU A 243 19.87 0.85 -0.05
CA LEU A 243 20.22 2.26 0.08
C LEU A 243 20.45 2.83 -1.31
N ASP A 244 19.42 3.43 -1.90
CA ASP A 244 19.63 4.39 -2.96
C ASP A 244 20.26 5.63 -2.33
N ILE A 245 21.34 6.13 -2.92
CA ILE A 245 22.11 7.23 -2.35
C ILE A 245 21.26 8.48 -2.44
N ASP A 246 20.54 8.79 -1.38
CA ASP A 246 19.81 10.05 -1.25
C ASP A 246 20.84 11.18 -1.34
N ASN A 247 20.73 12.03 -2.38
CA ASN A 247 21.73 13.06 -2.71
C ASN A 247 22.02 14.04 -1.55
N ASP A 248 21.11 14.12 -0.59
CA ASP A 248 21.18 14.99 0.59
C ASP A 248 22.01 14.43 1.76
N LEU A 249 22.41 13.16 1.74
CA LEU A 249 23.22 12.54 2.80
C LEU A 249 24.70 12.46 2.38
N SER A 250 25.61 12.91 3.24
CA SER A 250 27.05 12.82 2.93
C SER A 250 27.49 11.36 2.82
N LYS A 251 28.24 11.02 1.75
CA LYS A 251 28.78 9.66 1.53
C LYS A 251 29.47 9.08 2.78
N SER A 252 30.25 9.91 3.47
CA SER A 252 30.96 9.51 4.71
C SER A 252 30.02 9.11 5.87
N PHE A 253 28.83 9.70 5.96
CA PHE A 253 27.85 9.32 6.98
C PHE A 253 27.16 8.00 6.65
N ILE A 254 26.78 7.81 5.38
CA ILE A 254 26.20 6.56 4.90
C ILE A 254 27.18 5.40 5.09
N GLU A 255 28.46 5.59 4.75
CA GLU A 255 29.53 4.61 4.98
C GLU A 255 29.65 4.23 6.47
N LYS A 256 29.54 5.20 7.38
CA LYS A 256 29.57 4.95 8.83
C LYS A 256 28.36 4.14 9.30
N ILE A 257 27.17 4.42 8.79
CA ILE A 257 25.98 3.59 9.04
C ILE A 257 26.24 2.18 8.51
N TYR A 258 26.75 2.05 7.28
CA TYR A 258 27.03 0.76 6.65
C TYR A 258 27.96 -0.11 7.50
N SER A 259 29.08 0.45 7.96
CA SER A 259 30.05 -0.24 8.83
C SER A 259 29.49 -0.62 10.21
N SER A 260 28.42 0.02 10.65
CA SER A 260 27.81 -0.23 11.98
C SER A 260 26.63 -1.20 11.92
N VAL A 261 26.11 -1.51 10.73
CA VAL A 261 24.91 -2.35 10.52
C VAL A 261 25.22 -3.54 9.58
N GLU A 262 26.48 -3.98 9.55
CA GLU A 262 27.02 -5.03 8.66
C GLU A 262 26.29 -6.40 8.75
N HIS A 263 25.50 -6.61 9.82
CA HIS A 263 24.71 -7.83 10.03
C HIS A 263 23.24 -7.75 9.57
N ARG A 264 22.73 -6.59 9.12
CA ARG A 264 21.39 -6.56 8.54
C ARG A 264 21.38 -7.12 7.13
N LYS A 265 20.39 -7.95 6.86
CA LYS A 265 20.05 -8.32 5.49
C LYS A 265 19.19 -7.19 4.92
N ILE A 266 19.51 -6.77 3.69
CA ILE A 266 18.54 -6.12 2.80
C ILE A 266 17.24 -6.93 2.92
N SER A 267 16.10 -6.29 3.23
CA SER A 267 14.77 -6.90 3.46
C SER A 267 14.27 -7.06 4.91
N ASP A 268 14.83 -6.40 5.92
CA ASP A 268 14.19 -6.37 7.24
C ASP A 268 12.84 -5.62 7.20
N PRO A 269 11.81 -6.07 7.94
CA PRO A 269 10.55 -5.36 8.02
C PRO A 269 10.79 -3.96 8.62
N VAL A 270 10.03 -2.98 8.11
CA VAL A 270 10.02 -1.60 8.64
C VAL A 270 8.61 -1.17 9.01
N ARG A 271 7.60 -1.73 8.31
CA ARG A 271 6.19 -1.45 8.58
C ARG A 271 5.33 -2.68 8.36
N PHE A 272 4.41 -2.92 9.28
CA PHE A 272 3.35 -3.90 9.16
C PHE A 272 1.99 -3.21 9.29
N VAL A 273 1.23 -3.23 8.20
CA VAL A 273 -0.13 -2.69 8.14
C VAL A 273 -1.12 -3.85 8.13
N TYR A 274 -2.16 -3.76 8.94
CA TYR A 274 -3.17 -4.80 9.06
C TYR A 274 -4.57 -4.20 9.15
N ASP A 275 -5.56 -4.94 8.66
CA ASP A 275 -6.98 -4.59 8.79
C ASP A 275 -7.38 -4.59 10.27
N ASN A 276 -7.94 -3.49 10.76
CA ASN A 276 -8.32 -3.31 12.16
C ASN A 276 -9.42 -4.28 12.63
N CYS A 277 -10.15 -4.91 11.72
CA CYS A 277 -11.14 -5.94 12.03
C CYS A 277 -10.52 -7.35 12.18
N ILE A 278 -9.21 -7.52 11.98
CA ILE A 278 -8.56 -8.82 12.15
C ILE A 278 -8.67 -9.30 13.60
N GLU A 279 -9.00 -10.58 13.78
CA GLU A 279 -9.07 -11.16 15.13
C GLU A 279 -7.70 -11.18 15.81
N LYS A 280 -7.67 -10.88 17.11
CA LYS A 280 -6.43 -10.76 17.90
C LYS A 280 -5.54 -12.00 17.82
N ASP A 281 -6.13 -13.20 17.85
CA ASP A 281 -5.37 -14.46 17.75
C ASP A 281 -4.64 -14.62 16.41
N THR A 282 -5.23 -14.09 15.34
CA THR A 282 -4.67 -14.13 13.99
C THR A 282 -3.58 -13.07 13.86
N LEU A 283 -3.79 -11.89 14.42
CA LEU A 283 -2.78 -10.83 14.47
C LEU A 283 -1.53 -11.27 15.25
N ASP A 284 -1.73 -11.84 16.45
CA ASP A 284 -0.65 -12.32 17.30
C ASP A 284 0.12 -13.47 16.62
N PHE A 285 -0.58 -14.38 15.93
CA PHE A 285 0.04 -15.43 15.11
C PHE A 285 0.94 -14.86 14.00
N LEU A 286 0.43 -13.87 13.24
CA LEU A 286 1.20 -13.25 12.15
C LEU A 286 2.40 -12.46 12.68
N LYS A 287 2.21 -11.66 13.74
CA LYS A 287 3.31 -10.91 14.39
C LYS A 287 4.43 -11.84 14.87
N GLY A 288 4.05 -12.95 15.52
CA GLY A 288 5.02 -13.93 16.01
C GLY A 288 5.78 -14.62 14.88
N LYS A 289 5.12 -14.95 13.77
CA LYS A 289 5.74 -15.59 12.61
C LYS A 289 6.63 -14.65 11.78
N MET A 290 6.35 -13.35 11.83
CA MET A 290 7.07 -12.34 11.06
C MET A 290 8.21 -11.67 11.84
N GLU A 291 8.39 -12.02 13.11
CA GLU A 291 9.45 -11.48 13.98
C GLU A 291 9.41 -9.94 14.06
N VAL A 292 8.20 -9.36 14.16
CA VAL A 292 8.01 -7.90 14.23
C VAL A 292 8.65 -7.34 15.51
N GLU A 293 9.59 -6.41 15.35
CA GLU A 293 10.38 -5.78 16.43
C GLU A 293 9.67 -4.56 17.03
N GLU A 294 10.14 -4.07 18.19
CA GLU A 294 9.60 -2.83 18.80
C GLU A 294 9.86 -1.57 17.95
N THR A 295 10.90 -1.58 17.11
CA THR A 295 11.24 -0.45 16.22
C THR A 295 10.47 -0.50 14.89
N ASP A 296 9.75 -1.58 14.63
CA ASP A 296 8.87 -1.70 13.48
C ASP A 296 7.58 -0.91 13.67
N SER A 297 7.17 -0.22 12.61
CA SER A 297 5.90 0.52 12.64
C SER A 297 4.73 -0.44 12.43
N VAL A 298 3.93 -0.68 13.47
CA VAL A 298 2.73 -1.52 13.40
C VAL A 298 1.49 -0.64 13.35
N ILE A 299 0.83 -0.60 12.19
CA ILE A 299 -0.22 0.37 11.90
C ILE A 299 -1.55 -0.33 11.65
N PRO A 300 -2.60 -0.09 12.45
CA PRO A 300 -3.95 -0.51 12.11
C PRO A 300 -4.47 0.32 10.93
N GLY A 301 -5.04 -0.35 9.93
CA GLY A 301 -5.65 0.26 8.76
C GLY A 301 -7.09 -0.23 8.54
N GLY A 302 -7.73 0.28 7.49
CA GLY A 302 -9.06 -0.18 7.08
C GLY A 302 -9.04 -1.53 6.37
N LYS A 303 -10.21 -1.95 5.86
CA LYS A 303 -10.40 -3.22 5.13
C LYS A 303 -9.50 -3.37 3.89
N TYR A 304 -9.20 -2.26 3.22
CA TYR A 304 -8.36 -2.20 2.02
C TYR A 304 -7.07 -1.44 2.32
N HIS A 305 -5.94 -2.10 2.05
CA HIS A 305 -4.61 -1.49 1.96
C HIS A 305 -4.20 -1.37 0.50
N ASN A 306 -2.97 -0.92 0.27
CA ASN A 306 -2.43 -0.68 -1.06
C ASN A 306 -3.25 0.34 -1.87
N LYS A 307 -3.68 1.42 -1.18
CA LYS A 307 -4.47 2.50 -1.80
C LYS A 307 -3.75 3.18 -2.98
N ARG A 308 -2.44 2.98 -3.17
CA ARG A 308 -1.73 3.41 -4.40
C ARG A 308 -2.43 2.96 -5.68
N ASP A 309 -3.13 1.84 -5.65
CA ASP A 309 -3.81 1.30 -6.82
C ASP A 309 -4.93 2.23 -7.31
N TYR A 310 -5.47 3.13 -6.45
CA TYR A 310 -6.43 4.18 -6.85
C TYR A 310 -5.87 5.16 -7.88
N MET A 311 -4.54 5.24 -8.07
CA MET A 311 -3.97 5.96 -9.22
C MET A 311 -4.46 5.39 -10.57
N GLY A 312 -4.75 4.08 -10.60
CA GLY A 312 -5.32 3.38 -11.74
C GLY A 312 -6.84 3.26 -11.70
N PHE A 313 -7.55 4.09 -10.91
CA PHE A 313 -9.01 4.05 -10.88
C PHE A 313 -9.60 4.29 -12.29
N PRO A 314 -10.56 3.46 -12.74
CA PRO A 314 -11.06 3.51 -14.11
C PRO A 314 -11.81 4.81 -14.38
N SER A 315 -11.67 5.34 -15.61
CA SER A 315 -12.38 6.55 -16.02
C SER A 315 -13.89 6.35 -16.18
N LEU A 316 -14.33 5.11 -16.41
CA LEU A 316 -15.72 4.74 -16.73
C LEU A 316 -16.31 5.51 -17.94
N GLY A 317 -15.46 6.15 -18.75
CA GLY A 317 -15.88 7.08 -19.81
C GLY A 317 -16.38 8.45 -19.33
N ARG A 318 -16.24 8.78 -18.03
CA ARG A 318 -16.69 10.03 -17.40
C ARG A 318 -15.61 11.11 -17.46
N HIS A 319 -15.44 11.72 -18.63
CA HIS A 319 -14.48 12.82 -18.83
C HIS A 319 -14.78 14.06 -17.98
N ASP A 320 -16.04 14.25 -17.59
CA ASP A 320 -16.52 15.33 -16.72
C ASP A 320 -16.03 15.19 -15.26
N LEU A 321 -15.61 14.00 -14.84
CA LEU A 321 -15.08 13.73 -13.50
C LEU A 321 -13.54 13.68 -13.47
N MET A 322 -12.88 14.09 -14.56
CA MET A 322 -11.44 14.02 -14.75
C MET A 322 -10.87 15.37 -15.19
N TYR A 323 -9.56 15.57 -15.03
CA TYR A 323 -8.91 16.74 -15.63
C TYR A 323 -8.99 16.70 -17.15
N GLU A 324 -9.16 17.88 -17.76
CA GLU A 324 -8.99 18.02 -19.20
C GLU A 324 -7.56 17.66 -19.60
N LYS A 325 -7.43 16.87 -20.66
CA LYS A 325 -6.11 16.44 -21.14
C LYS A 325 -5.42 17.61 -21.84
N ILE A 326 -4.39 18.16 -21.19
CA ILE A 326 -3.51 19.16 -21.80
C ILE A 326 -2.62 18.46 -22.82
N VAL A 327 -2.69 18.88 -24.09
CA VAL A 327 -1.85 18.36 -25.16
C VAL A 327 -0.49 19.06 -25.09
N PRO A 328 0.65 18.33 -24.96
CA PRO A 328 1.97 18.94 -24.97
C PRO A 328 2.21 19.72 -26.26
N LEU A 329 2.61 20.98 -26.11
CA LEU A 329 2.90 21.84 -27.26
C LEU A 329 4.29 21.51 -27.84
N PRO A 330 4.46 21.55 -29.17
CA PRO A 330 5.77 21.42 -29.77
C PRO A 330 6.65 22.62 -29.41
N VAL A 331 7.96 22.38 -29.24
CA VAL A 331 8.93 23.46 -29.00
C VAL A 331 9.11 24.23 -30.31
N ASN A 332 8.80 25.53 -30.29
CA ASN A 332 8.83 26.37 -31.48
C ASN A 332 10.24 26.40 -32.12
N GLY A 333 10.31 26.10 -33.42
CA GLY A 333 11.55 26.01 -34.19
C GLY A 333 12.33 24.71 -34.00
N LEU A 334 11.95 23.85 -33.04
CA LEU A 334 12.58 22.55 -32.80
C LEU A 334 11.69 21.42 -33.36
N HIS A 335 11.66 21.32 -34.68
CA HIS A 335 10.97 20.23 -35.37
C HIS A 335 11.82 18.95 -35.36
N LEU A 336 11.18 17.80 -35.16
CA LEU A 336 11.79 16.46 -35.23
C LEU A 336 12.26 16.09 -36.65
N GLU A 337 11.81 16.82 -37.67
CA GLU A 337 12.31 16.69 -39.03
C GLU A 337 13.66 17.43 -39.18
N GLY A 338 14.66 16.70 -39.69
CA GLY A 338 16.05 17.17 -39.84
C GLY A 338 16.94 16.85 -38.64
N SER A 339 18.13 17.48 -38.59
CA SER A 339 19.07 17.29 -37.48
C SER A 339 18.71 18.19 -36.29
N LEU A 340 18.26 17.59 -35.19
CA LEU A 340 18.08 18.29 -33.90
C LEU A 340 19.39 18.91 -33.41
N LEU A 341 20.52 18.24 -33.64
CA LEU A 341 21.83 18.69 -33.17
C LEU A 341 22.29 19.97 -33.86
N GLU A 342 22.02 20.11 -35.17
CA GLU A 342 22.31 21.35 -35.90
C GLU A 342 21.49 22.52 -35.33
N LYS A 343 20.20 22.29 -35.08
CA LYS A 343 19.33 23.31 -34.48
C LYS A 343 19.79 23.72 -33.09
N ILE A 344 20.18 22.77 -32.25
CA ILE A 344 20.71 23.04 -30.90
C ILE A 344 22.08 23.74 -30.96
N ALA A 345 22.90 23.46 -31.97
CA ALA A 345 24.16 24.16 -32.18
C ALA A 345 23.98 25.63 -32.55
N GLU A 346 22.86 25.99 -33.20
CA GLU A 346 22.52 27.38 -33.54
C GLU A 346 22.06 28.20 -32.33
N LYS A 347 21.31 27.60 -31.40
CA LYS A 347 20.84 28.25 -30.17
C LYS A 347 20.38 27.24 -29.12
N ASP A 348 20.40 27.69 -27.87
CA ASP A 348 19.82 26.96 -26.75
C ASP A 348 18.28 26.92 -26.85
N TYR A 349 17.71 25.77 -26.51
CA TYR A 349 16.26 25.58 -26.34
C TYR A 349 15.99 25.22 -24.89
N LEU A 350 15.04 25.94 -24.27
CA LEU A 350 14.52 25.61 -22.95
C LEU A 350 13.10 25.07 -23.10
N GLN A 351 12.91 23.83 -22.66
CA GLN A 351 11.61 23.18 -22.60
C GLN A 351 11.13 23.14 -21.14
N TYR A 352 9.92 23.62 -20.89
CA TYR A 352 9.22 23.44 -19.62
C TYR A 352 8.23 22.29 -19.78
N THR A 353 8.48 21.19 -19.06
CA THR A 353 7.73 19.93 -19.15
C THR A 353 6.76 19.77 -18.00
#